data_AF-A0A812JD37-F1
#
_entry.id   AF-A0A812JD37-F1
#
_cell.length_a   1.000
_cell.length_b   1.000
_cell.length_c   1.000
_cell.angle_alpha   90.00
_cell.angle_beta   90.00
_cell.angle_gamma   90.00
#
_symmetry.space_group_name_H-M   'P 1'
#
loop_
_entity.id
_entity.type
_entity.pdbx_description
1 polymer ?
#
loop_
_entity_poly.entity_id
_entity_poly.type
_entity_poly.pdbx_seq_one_letter_code
_entity_poly.pdbx_strand_id
1 'polypeptide(L)'
;MGLTLAELSVEAFARGDHSTGPGPLPTDKAAAALLSGLFSPVALQWKTKIDNGLTATVRAEVSQDLTCWPPEWVHLTVTRGAEGVDDDLRQRCLEIKVPSSVLPSQLEKILAGASFTGSNCGAEEASTSNLSDETMAIIDQCQARGISQPMSLAQWHHAVCGHHALFNLRCLLSGDSSFLQNETCFWRQALCDIESRVTGGIADEVHLRHLVSTDPALSGRVSVASSLESLQEQLQMSSRTHGVHGFLLGGATHWYSAAVVSRETLDRPDGHNKIYFFDSYNTPLATVISNADIESMVEGQLCVSRASALDALKQNPAWAHKPNAHLETAFEEGVEEWWKGVRKASVFWQHKPLDVRRQLMRMDLQLVRDFLRVLADAYCSS
;
A
#
# COMPACT_ATOMS: atom_id res chain seq x y z
N MET A 1 24.10 1.00 -24.84
CA MET A 1 23.41 -0.25 -25.24
C MET A 1 22.10 0.15 -25.89
N GLY A 2 21.89 -0.28 -27.14
CA GLY A 2 20.83 0.22 -28.00
C GLY A 2 19.45 -0.23 -27.55
N LEU A 3 18.52 0.73 -27.47
CA LEU A 3 17.09 0.50 -27.30
C LEU A 3 16.57 -0.18 -28.56
N THR A 4 16.31 -1.48 -28.50
CA THR A 4 15.60 -2.22 -29.56
C THR A 4 14.09 -2.00 -29.45
N LEU A 5 13.44 -1.85 -30.60
CA LEU A 5 12.04 -1.46 -30.78
C LEU A 5 11.07 -2.25 -29.89
N ALA A 6 10.16 -1.53 -29.25
CA ALA A 6 8.96 -2.06 -28.64
C ALA A 6 8.05 -2.66 -29.73
N GLU A 7 7.76 -3.95 -29.65
CA GLU A 7 6.69 -4.57 -30.44
C GLU A 7 5.34 -4.17 -29.83
N LEU A 8 4.61 -3.30 -30.53
CA LEU A 8 3.21 -3.03 -30.29
C LEU A 8 2.38 -4.12 -31.01
N SER A 9 1.97 -5.15 -30.29
CA SER A 9 0.96 -6.10 -30.77
C SER A 9 -0.44 -5.58 -30.40
N VAL A 10 -1.15 -5.02 -31.37
CA VAL A 10 -2.59 -4.78 -31.26
C VAL A 10 -3.26 -6.06 -31.75
N GLU A 11 -3.67 -6.95 -30.85
CA GLU A 11 -4.48 -8.11 -31.23
C GLU A 11 -5.92 -7.65 -31.52
N ALA A 12 -6.13 -7.19 -32.76
CA ALA A 12 -7.46 -7.03 -33.31
C ALA A 12 -7.89 -8.39 -33.90
N PHE A 13 -8.88 -9.04 -33.29
CA PHE A 13 -9.55 -10.18 -33.91
C PHE A 13 -10.35 -9.70 -35.13
N ALA A 14 -9.74 -9.76 -36.32
CA ALA A 14 -10.43 -9.64 -37.59
C ALA A 14 -9.80 -10.59 -38.62
N ARG A 15 -10.60 -11.50 -39.18
CA ARG A 15 -10.24 -12.39 -40.29
C ARG A 15 -9.99 -11.58 -41.57
N GLY A 16 -8.89 -11.84 -42.28
CA GLY A 16 -8.81 -11.56 -43.73
C GLY A 16 -7.46 -11.05 -44.25
N ASP A 17 -6.86 -11.90 -45.09
CA ASP A 17 -5.95 -11.69 -46.22
C ASP A 17 -4.54 -11.05 -46.09
N HIS A 18 -3.61 -11.79 -46.69
CA HIS A 18 -2.24 -11.45 -47.00
C HIS A 18 -2.15 -10.35 -48.08
N SER A 19 -1.32 -9.33 -47.86
CA SER A 19 -0.19 -8.96 -48.75
C SER A 19 0.30 -7.52 -48.59
N THR A 20 1.61 -7.35 -48.79
CA THR A 20 2.39 -6.11 -48.99
C THR A 20 2.55 -5.17 -47.77
N GLY A 21 3.77 -5.17 -47.22
CA GLY A 21 4.15 -4.35 -46.08
C GLY A 21 4.20 -2.85 -46.40
N PRO A 22 3.89 -1.97 -45.44
CA PRO A 22 4.11 -0.55 -45.60
C PRO A 22 5.48 -0.15 -45.00
N GLY A 23 6.23 0.66 -45.74
CA GLY A 23 7.39 1.38 -45.22
C GLY A 23 7.01 2.32 -44.06
N PRO A 24 8.00 2.91 -43.38
CA PRO A 24 7.78 3.67 -42.15
C PRO A 24 6.76 4.79 -42.38
N LEU A 25 5.68 4.76 -41.60
CA LEU A 25 4.69 5.82 -41.57
C LEU A 25 5.37 7.11 -41.05
N PRO A 26 5.09 8.27 -41.65
CA PRO A 26 5.51 9.57 -41.11
C PRO A 26 5.10 9.65 -39.63
N THR A 27 5.97 10.18 -38.78
CA THR A 27 5.78 10.31 -37.32
C THR A 27 4.41 10.87 -36.93
N ASP A 28 3.83 11.74 -37.75
CA ASP A 28 2.51 12.34 -37.53
C ASP A 28 1.35 11.36 -37.76
N LYS A 29 1.51 10.41 -38.69
CA LYS A 29 0.54 9.31 -38.91
C LYS A 29 0.67 8.23 -37.84
N ALA A 30 1.88 7.98 -37.33
CA ALA A 30 2.10 7.07 -36.19
C ALA A 30 1.47 7.64 -34.90
N ALA A 31 1.63 8.94 -34.65
CA ALA A 31 0.99 9.65 -33.54
C ALA A 31 -0.54 9.68 -33.68
N ALA A 32 -1.07 9.94 -34.89
CA ALA A 32 -2.51 9.90 -35.16
C ALA A 32 -3.11 8.48 -35.06
N ALA A 33 -2.37 7.44 -35.45
CA ALA A 33 -2.77 6.05 -35.30
C ALA A 33 -2.72 5.59 -33.83
N LEU A 34 -1.72 6.05 -33.06
CA LEU A 34 -1.67 5.89 -31.59
C LEU A 34 -2.87 6.57 -30.92
N LEU A 35 -3.15 7.83 -31.27
CA LEU A 35 -4.33 8.56 -30.82
C LEU A 35 -5.62 7.81 -31.18
N SER A 36 -5.80 7.39 -32.43
CA SER A 36 -6.98 6.62 -32.89
C SER A 36 -7.13 5.27 -32.17
N GLY A 37 -6.01 4.58 -31.90
CA GLY A 37 -5.98 3.32 -31.15
C GLY A 37 -6.31 3.48 -29.66
N LEU A 38 -5.98 4.62 -29.06
CA LEU A 38 -6.37 5.00 -27.69
C LEU A 38 -7.88 5.26 -27.53
N PHE A 39 -8.61 5.47 -28.64
CA PHE A 39 -10.06 5.73 -28.65
C PHE A 39 -10.94 4.51 -28.95
N SER A 40 -10.34 3.32 -29.15
CA SER A 40 -11.09 2.05 -29.22
C SER A 40 -11.11 1.39 -27.83
N PRO A 41 -12.14 0.58 -27.48
CA PRO A 41 -12.11 -0.25 -26.27
C PRO A 41 -11.00 -1.29 -26.42
N VAL A 42 -9.79 -0.93 -26.00
CA VAL A 42 -8.59 -1.74 -26.16
C VAL A 42 -7.99 -1.93 -24.78
N ALA A 43 -7.76 -3.19 -24.41
CA ALA A 43 -6.82 -3.47 -23.33
C ALA A 43 -5.43 -3.10 -23.84
N LEU A 44 -4.86 -1.98 -23.36
CA LEU A 44 -3.51 -1.63 -23.74
C LEU A 44 -2.55 -2.49 -22.93
N GLN A 45 -1.66 -3.18 -23.61
CA GLN A 45 -0.68 -4.07 -22.99
C GLN A 45 0.72 -3.67 -23.47
N TRP A 46 1.61 -3.39 -22.53
CA TRP A 46 3.02 -3.15 -22.77
C TRP A 46 3.83 -4.25 -22.13
N LYS A 47 4.60 -4.96 -22.94
CA LYS A 47 5.47 -6.05 -22.49
C LYS A 47 6.92 -5.62 -22.63
N THR A 48 7.71 -5.79 -21.58
CA THR A 48 9.15 -5.54 -21.59
C THR A 48 9.90 -6.68 -20.92
N LYS A 49 10.99 -7.12 -21.55
CA LYS A 49 11.92 -8.07 -20.92
C LYS A 49 12.69 -7.33 -19.83
N ILE A 50 12.74 -7.92 -18.64
CA ILE A 50 13.56 -7.48 -17.52
C ILE A 50 14.75 -8.42 -17.41
N ASP A 51 15.79 -7.99 -16.70
CA ASP A 51 16.92 -8.85 -16.32
C ASP A 51 16.45 -10.17 -15.66
N ASN A 52 17.28 -11.22 -15.78
CA ASN A 52 17.03 -12.55 -15.21
C ASN A 52 15.87 -13.35 -15.84
N GLY A 53 15.52 -13.07 -17.11
CA GLY A 53 14.52 -13.85 -17.85
C GLY A 53 13.07 -13.58 -17.40
N LEU A 54 12.84 -12.48 -16.68
CA LEU A 54 11.50 -12.02 -16.33
C LEU A 54 10.93 -11.16 -17.44
N THR A 55 9.60 -11.12 -17.53
CA THR A 55 8.87 -10.24 -18.41
C THR A 55 7.84 -9.47 -17.59
N ALA A 56 7.96 -8.15 -17.59
CA ALA A 56 6.91 -7.27 -17.07
C ALA A 56 5.92 -7.00 -18.18
N THR A 57 4.65 -7.11 -17.84
CA THR A 57 3.52 -6.79 -18.68
C THR A 57 2.66 -5.77 -17.93
N VAL A 58 2.61 -4.54 -18.39
CA VAL A 58 1.66 -3.54 -17.88
C VAL A 58 0.42 -3.60 -18.74
N ARG A 59 -0.73 -3.86 -18.14
CA ARG A 59 -2.03 -3.90 -18.80
C ARG A 59 -2.95 -2.82 -18.22
N ALA A 60 -3.41 -1.94 -19.08
CA ALA A 60 -4.45 -0.97 -18.79
C ALA A 60 -5.78 -1.50 -19.33
N GLU A 61 -6.76 -1.71 -18.45
CA GLU A 61 -8.14 -1.96 -18.87
C GLU A 61 -8.87 -0.63 -18.99
N VAL A 62 -9.39 -0.38 -20.18
CA VAL A 62 -9.96 0.90 -20.56
C VAL A 62 -11.45 0.68 -20.70
N SER A 63 -12.21 1.25 -19.77
CA SER A 63 -13.67 1.26 -19.86
C SER A 63 -14.13 1.92 -21.15
N GLN A 64 -15.28 1.49 -21.70
CA GLN A 64 -15.94 2.18 -22.82
C GLN A 64 -16.33 3.62 -22.45
N ASP A 65 -16.36 3.95 -21.16
CA ASP A 65 -16.55 5.29 -20.65
C ASP A 65 -15.22 6.08 -20.69
N LEU A 66 -15.05 6.88 -21.74
CA LEU A 66 -13.83 7.66 -22.06
C LEU A 66 -13.55 8.81 -21.07
N THR A 67 -14.32 8.98 -20.01
CA THR A 67 -14.17 10.10 -19.06
C THR A 67 -12.92 10.01 -18.18
N CYS A 68 -12.25 8.86 -18.14
CA CYS A 68 -11.10 8.61 -17.27
C CYS A 68 -9.86 8.09 -18.02
N TRP A 69 -9.55 8.65 -19.20
CA TRP A 69 -8.30 8.36 -19.90
C TRP A 69 -7.15 9.29 -19.46
N PRO A 70 -5.95 8.78 -19.11
CA PRO A 70 -5.58 7.36 -18.99
C PRO A 70 -6.22 6.71 -17.76
N PRO A 71 -6.41 5.38 -17.75
CA PRO A 71 -7.04 4.69 -16.64
C PRO A 71 -6.32 5.03 -15.34
N GLU A 72 -7.07 5.25 -14.26
CA GLU A 72 -6.48 5.58 -12.96
C GLU A 72 -5.53 4.47 -12.45
N TRP A 73 -5.76 3.24 -12.92
CA TRP A 73 -5.06 2.03 -12.50
C TRP A 73 -4.58 1.22 -13.69
N VAL A 74 -3.41 0.61 -13.53
CA VAL A 74 -2.90 -0.40 -14.45
C VAL A 74 -2.55 -1.67 -13.69
N HIS A 75 -2.71 -2.80 -14.36
CA HIS A 75 -2.30 -4.11 -13.88
C HIS A 75 -0.86 -4.35 -14.30
N LEU A 76 0.04 -4.43 -13.34
CA LEU A 76 1.39 -4.92 -13.56
C LEU A 76 1.43 -6.42 -13.34
N THR A 77 1.72 -7.15 -14.40
CA THR A 77 1.92 -8.60 -14.41
C THR A 77 3.40 -8.88 -14.61
N VAL A 78 4.06 -9.54 -13.65
CA VAL A 78 5.44 -10.01 -13.82
C VAL A 78 5.41 -11.53 -13.96
N THR A 79 5.96 -12.03 -15.07
CA THR A 79 6.05 -13.47 -15.37
C THR A 79 7.49 -13.87 -15.62
N ARG A 80 7.85 -15.10 -15.24
CA ARG A 80 9.14 -15.69 -15.61
C ARG A 80 9.00 -16.36 -16.98
N GLY A 81 9.72 -15.87 -17.98
CA GLY A 81 9.71 -16.46 -19.31
C GLY A 81 10.58 -17.70 -19.37
N ALA A 82 9.98 -18.87 -19.61
CA ALA A 82 10.69 -19.90 -20.35
C ALA A 82 10.51 -19.56 -21.84
N GLU A 83 11.60 -19.33 -22.58
CA GLU A 83 11.49 -19.17 -24.03
C GLU A 83 10.97 -20.48 -24.64
N GLY A 84 9.76 -20.46 -25.19
CA GLY A 84 9.24 -21.51 -26.08
C GLY A 84 8.41 -22.64 -25.44
N VAL A 85 7.63 -22.41 -24.37
CA VAL A 85 6.70 -23.41 -23.85
C VAL A 85 5.28 -22.84 -23.72
N ASP A 86 4.31 -23.67 -24.15
CA ASP A 86 2.85 -23.53 -24.09
C ASP A 86 2.29 -22.71 -22.92
N ASP A 87 1.22 -21.98 -23.21
CA ASP A 87 0.40 -21.11 -22.34
C ASP A 87 -0.13 -21.78 -21.05
N ASP A 88 0.10 -23.07 -20.84
CA ASP A 88 -0.41 -23.84 -19.71
C ASP A 88 0.54 -23.90 -18.49
N LEU A 89 1.79 -23.45 -18.60
CA LEU A 89 2.68 -23.31 -17.44
C LEU A 89 2.65 -21.87 -16.90
N ARG A 90 1.55 -21.53 -16.21
CA ARG A 90 1.42 -20.37 -15.29
C ARG A 90 2.38 -20.47 -14.09
N GLN A 91 3.68 -20.58 -14.34
CA GLN A 91 4.71 -20.53 -13.31
C GLN A 91 4.87 -19.08 -12.84
N ARG A 92 4.17 -18.77 -11.73
CA ARG A 92 4.24 -17.52 -10.95
C ARG A 92 3.97 -16.26 -11.78
N CYS A 93 2.68 -16.02 -12.01
CA CYS A 93 2.17 -14.72 -12.44
C CYS A 93 1.87 -13.89 -11.19
N LEU A 94 2.55 -12.76 -11.03
CA LEU A 94 2.25 -11.80 -9.99
C LEU A 94 1.50 -10.62 -10.60
N GLU A 95 0.26 -10.40 -10.16
CA GLU A 95 -0.60 -9.32 -10.63
C GLU A 95 -0.75 -8.27 -9.53
N ILE A 96 -0.37 -7.03 -9.84
CA ILE A 96 -0.43 -5.90 -8.90
C ILE A 96 -1.18 -4.77 -9.56
N LYS A 97 -2.09 -4.14 -8.82
CA LYS A 97 -2.78 -2.93 -9.27
C LYS A 97 -1.96 -1.72 -8.81
N VAL A 98 -1.46 -0.93 -9.76
CA VAL A 98 -0.67 0.29 -9.48
C VAL A 98 -1.32 1.51 -10.13
N PRO A 99 -1.20 2.73 -9.55
CA PRO A 99 -1.73 3.93 -10.16
C PRO A 99 -1.05 4.19 -11.51
N SER A 100 -1.78 4.76 -12.46
CA SER A 100 -1.16 5.21 -13.71
C SER A 100 -0.23 6.41 -13.55
N SER A 101 -0.32 7.12 -12.43
CA SER A 101 0.49 8.30 -12.10
C SER A 101 1.81 7.99 -11.38
N VAL A 102 2.21 6.71 -11.28
CA VAL A 102 3.47 6.31 -10.64
C VAL A 102 4.67 6.83 -11.42
N LEU A 103 5.66 7.37 -10.70
CA LEU A 103 6.89 7.87 -11.33
C LEU A 103 7.75 6.69 -11.84
N PRO A 104 8.51 6.86 -12.93
CA PRO A 104 9.40 5.82 -13.44
C PRO A 104 10.34 5.23 -12.37
N SER A 105 10.89 6.08 -11.49
CA SER A 105 11.78 5.66 -10.40
C SER A 105 11.08 4.80 -9.33
N GLN A 106 9.78 5.00 -9.11
CA GLN A 106 9.00 4.17 -8.20
C GLN A 106 8.68 2.83 -8.86
N LEU A 107 8.29 2.86 -10.14
CA LEU A 107 8.05 1.64 -10.92
C LEU A 107 9.30 0.76 -10.99
N GLU A 108 10.47 1.36 -11.21
CA GLU A 108 11.76 0.66 -11.16
C GLU A 108 11.99 -0.09 -9.84
N LYS A 109 11.63 0.51 -8.70
CA LYS A 109 11.79 -0.14 -7.39
C LYS A 109 10.82 -1.30 -7.18
N ILE A 110 9.58 -1.18 -7.64
CA ILE A 110 8.60 -2.27 -7.62
C ILE A 110 9.12 -3.44 -8.47
N LEU A 111 9.59 -3.14 -9.69
CA LEU A 111 10.15 -4.13 -10.60
C LEU A 111 11.44 -4.76 -10.05
N ALA A 112 12.29 -3.98 -9.38
CA ALA A 112 13.47 -4.49 -8.69
C ALA A 112 13.10 -5.44 -7.54
N GLY A 113 12.03 -5.12 -6.78
CA GLY A 113 11.46 -6.02 -5.77
C GLY A 113 10.89 -7.31 -6.37
N ALA A 114 10.35 -7.24 -7.59
CA ALA A 114 9.83 -8.39 -8.34
C ALA A 114 10.92 -9.25 -9.00
N SER A 115 12.20 -8.84 -8.93
CA SER A 115 13.31 -9.66 -9.42
C SER A 115 13.46 -10.90 -8.55
N PHE A 116 12.77 -11.98 -8.94
CA PHE A 116 12.76 -13.27 -8.27
C PHE A 116 14.14 -13.93 -8.32
N THR A 117 15.06 -13.51 -7.45
CA THR A 117 16.08 -14.40 -6.94
C THR A 117 15.55 -15.00 -5.65
N GLY A 118 15.46 -16.33 -5.63
CA GLY A 118 14.92 -17.12 -4.53
C GLY A 118 15.84 -17.10 -3.30
N SER A 119 16.06 -15.92 -2.76
CA SER A 119 16.61 -15.75 -1.44
C SER A 119 15.45 -15.36 -0.55
N ASN A 120 15.09 -16.27 0.35
CA ASN A 120 14.56 -15.85 1.64
C ASN A 120 15.40 -14.63 2.07
N CYS A 121 14.80 -13.44 2.12
CA CYS A 121 15.29 -12.45 3.07
C CYS A 121 15.13 -13.16 4.40
N GLY A 122 16.24 -13.74 4.86
CA GLY A 122 16.24 -14.89 5.74
C GLY A 122 15.35 -14.66 6.95
N ALA A 123 14.62 -15.67 7.41
CA ALA A 123 15.18 -16.58 8.40
C ALA A 123 16.72 -16.69 8.43
N GLU A 124 17.43 -15.56 8.51
CA GLU A 124 18.69 -15.56 9.24
C GLU A 124 18.23 -15.77 10.68
N GLU A 125 18.80 -16.80 11.32
CA GLU A 125 18.62 -17.04 12.75
C GLU A 125 18.57 -15.70 13.45
N ALA A 126 17.49 -15.46 14.21
CA ALA A 126 17.27 -14.25 14.98
C ALA A 126 18.53 -13.98 15.82
N SER A 127 19.47 -13.30 15.22
CA SER A 127 20.63 -12.76 15.88
C SER A 127 20.00 -11.71 16.77
N THR A 128 20.22 -11.85 18.06
CA THR A 128 19.79 -10.89 19.07
C THR A 128 20.55 -9.59 18.83
N SER A 129 20.19 -8.87 17.76
CA SER A 129 20.56 -7.48 17.58
C SER A 129 19.68 -6.71 18.54
N ASN A 130 20.33 -6.04 19.48
CA ASN A 130 19.65 -5.19 20.44
C ASN A 130 18.93 -4.09 19.69
N LEU A 131 17.59 -4.03 19.83
CA LEU A 131 16.79 -2.92 19.33
C LEU A 131 17.23 -1.65 20.04
N SER A 132 18.06 -0.83 19.39
CA SER A 132 18.47 0.45 19.92
C SER A 132 17.62 1.58 19.32
N ASP A 133 17.13 2.45 20.21
CA ASP A 133 16.44 3.69 19.84
C ASP A 133 17.30 4.60 18.95
N GLU A 134 18.63 4.49 19.06
CA GLU A 134 19.60 5.34 18.37
C GLU A 134 19.58 5.18 16.84
N THR A 135 19.06 4.06 16.35
CA THR A 135 19.03 3.76 14.91
C THR A 135 17.72 4.21 14.24
N MET A 136 16.67 4.44 15.03
CA MET A 136 15.32 4.75 14.53
C MET A 136 15.03 6.25 14.61
N ALA A 137 14.82 6.91 13.47
CA ALA A 137 14.35 8.29 13.44
C ALA A 137 12.92 8.36 14.02
N ILE A 138 12.74 9.01 15.17
CA ILE A 138 11.45 9.13 15.86
C ILE A 138 10.70 10.36 15.35
N ILE A 139 9.44 10.19 14.95
CA ILE A 139 8.54 11.28 14.50
C ILE A 139 7.71 11.81 15.65
N ASP A 140 7.23 10.93 16.53
CA ASP A 140 6.43 11.32 17.67
C ASP A 140 6.72 10.43 18.89
N GLN A 141 6.51 10.95 20.08
CA GLN A 141 6.76 10.22 21.33
C GLN A 141 5.83 10.68 22.45
N CYS A 142 5.20 9.71 23.10
CA CYS A 142 4.44 9.92 24.33
C CYS A 142 5.14 9.23 25.49
N GLN A 143 6.00 9.98 26.19
CA GLN A 143 6.77 9.46 27.33
C GLN A 143 5.85 8.91 28.44
N ALA A 144 4.74 9.60 28.73
CA ALA A 144 3.79 9.19 29.76
C ALA A 144 3.15 7.81 29.50
N ARG A 145 3.08 7.37 28.24
CA ARG A 145 2.55 6.06 27.85
C ARG A 145 3.63 5.06 27.42
N GLY A 146 4.91 5.44 27.48
CA GLY A 146 6.01 4.60 26.99
C GLY A 146 5.95 4.32 25.48
N ILE A 147 5.32 5.20 24.70
CA ILE A 147 5.12 5.02 23.25
C ILE A 147 6.13 5.86 22.48
N SER A 148 6.83 5.24 21.53
CA SER A 148 7.60 5.90 20.49
C SER A 148 7.01 5.57 19.12
N GLN A 149 7.01 6.54 18.22
CA GLN A 149 6.60 6.34 16.84
C GLN A 149 7.79 6.58 15.90
N PRO A 150 8.45 5.52 15.44
CA PRO A 150 9.48 5.62 14.42
C PRO A 150 8.92 6.05 13.07
N MET A 151 9.77 6.66 12.26
CA MET A 151 9.54 6.88 10.84
C MET A 151 9.60 5.55 10.10
N SER A 152 8.53 5.25 9.37
CA SER A 152 8.44 4.11 8.47
C SER A 152 8.49 4.57 7.01
N LEU A 153 8.64 3.63 6.09
CA LEU A 153 8.51 3.89 4.67
C LEU A 153 7.14 4.51 4.40
N ALA A 154 7.14 5.75 3.88
CA ALA A 154 5.92 6.44 3.54
C ALA A 154 5.16 5.65 2.48
N GLN A 155 3.92 5.27 2.79
CA GLN A 155 3.07 4.67 1.78
C GLN A 155 2.74 5.72 0.72
N TRP A 156 2.82 5.28 -0.52
CA TRP A 156 2.45 6.09 -1.68
C TRP A 156 1.15 5.58 -2.31
N HIS A 157 0.53 4.57 -1.70
CA HIS A 157 -0.66 3.90 -2.20
C HIS A 157 -1.58 3.42 -1.06
N HIS A 158 -2.87 3.74 -1.13
CA HIS A 158 -3.82 3.46 -0.05
C HIS A 158 -4.10 1.95 0.17
N ALA A 159 -4.04 1.13 -0.89
CA ALA A 159 -4.27 -0.32 -0.80
C ALA A 159 -3.12 -1.13 -0.18
N VAL A 160 -1.95 -0.54 0.05
CA VAL A 160 -0.80 -1.28 0.58
C VAL A 160 -0.58 -1.07 2.08
N CYS A 161 -1.46 -0.33 2.75
CA CYS A 161 -1.36 -0.06 4.18
C CYS A 161 -1.20 -1.33 5.04
N GLY A 162 -1.96 -2.39 4.73
CA GLY A 162 -1.82 -3.68 5.44
C GLY A 162 -0.44 -4.32 5.25
N HIS A 163 0.13 -4.23 4.04
CA HIS A 163 1.49 -4.70 3.75
C HIS A 163 2.54 -3.86 4.48
N HIS A 164 2.36 -2.53 4.56
CA HIS A 164 3.25 -1.66 5.34
C HIS A 164 3.20 -2.00 6.83
N ALA A 165 2.00 -2.16 7.40
CA ALA A 165 1.82 -2.53 8.79
C ALA A 165 2.53 -3.86 9.12
N LEU A 166 2.36 -4.86 8.26
CA LEU A 166 3.02 -6.17 8.37
C LEU A 166 4.54 -6.08 8.21
N PHE A 167 5.01 -5.34 7.22
CA PHE A 167 6.44 -5.12 6.97
C PHE A 167 7.15 -4.47 8.16
N ASN A 168 6.56 -3.42 8.74
CA ASN A 168 7.11 -2.75 9.93
C ASN A 168 7.28 -3.73 11.10
N LEU A 169 6.32 -4.63 11.31
CA LEU A 169 6.43 -5.66 12.34
C LEU A 169 7.52 -6.68 12.01
N ARG A 170 7.64 -7.12 10.75
CA ARG A 170 8.73 -8.03 10.33
C ARG A 170 10.09 -7.43 10.63
N CYS A 171 10.33 -6.16 10.27
CA CYS A 171 11.58 -5.45 10.55
C CYS A 171 11.93 -5.43 12.04
N LEU A 172 10.94 -5.16 12.91
CA LEU A 172 11.18 -5.16 14.35
C LEU A 172 11.38 -6.57 14.92
N LEU A 173 10.57 -7.54 14.48
CA LEU A 173 10.62 -8.92 14.98
C LEU A 173 11.89 -9.66 14.55
N SER A 174 12.50 -9.23 13.44
CA SER A 174 13.82 -9.67 12.96
C SER A 174 14.98 -8.92 13.59
N GLY A 175 14.73 -7.86 14.37
CA GLY A 175 15.77 -7.03 14.98
C GLY A 175 16.49 -6.08 14.02
N ASP A 176 15.98 -5.88 12.79
CA ASP A 176 16.60 -5.03 11.78
C ASP A 176 15.73 -3.82 11.45
N SER A 177 15.84 -2.81 12.33
CA SER A 177 15.14 -1.54 12.18
C SER A 177 15.64 -0.68 11.01
N SER A 178 16.80 -1.00 10.42
CA SER A 178 17.36 -0.26 9.28
C SER A 178 16.50 -0.41 8.02
N PHE A 179 15.69 -1.48 7.95
CA PHE A 179 14.79 -1.74 6.83
C PHE A 179 13.47 -1.00 6.88
N LEU A 180 13.12 -0.34 8.00
CA LEU A 180 11.82 0.35 8.14
C LEU A 180 11.52 1.35 7.02
N GLN A 181 12.56 1.95 6.42
CA GLN A 181 12.45 2.91 5.32
C GLN A 181 12.99 2.38 3.97
N ASN A 182 13.35 1.09 3.91
CA ASN A 182 13.93 0.49 2.70
C ASN A 182 12.83 0.04 1.74
N GLU A 183 12.59 0.85 0.71
CA GLU A 183 11.55 0.61 -0.29
C GLU A 183 11.75 -0.68 -1.09
N THR A 184 12.98 -1.06 -1.43
CA THR A 184 13.26 -2.29 -2.17
C THR A 184 12.96 -3.53 -1.33
N CYS A 185 13.34 -3.51 -0.04
CA CYS A 185 13.01 -4.59 0.90
C CYS A 185 11.49 -4.71 1.11
N PHE A 186 10.80 -3.57 1.26
CA PHE A 186 9.34 -3.53 1.35
C PHE A 186 8.68 -4.20 0.15
N TRP A 187 9.03 -3.78 -1.08
CA TRP A 187 8.41 -4.34 -2.27
C TRP A 187 8.73 -5.81 -2.45
N ARG A 188 9.97 -6.25 -2.20
CA ARG A 188 10.29 -7.68 -2.23
C ARG A 188 9.36 -8.48 -1.32
N GLN A 189 9.13 -8.01 -0.10
CA GLN A 189 8.27 -8.70 0.85
C GLN A 189 6.78 -8.63 0.46
N ALA A 190 6.27 -7.44 0.14
CA ALA A 190 4.88 -7.24 -0.23
C ALA A 190 4.51 -8.08 -1.48
N LEU A 191 5.40 -8.19 -2.45
CA LEU A 191 5.20 -8.99 -3.64
C LEU A 191 5.13 -10.49 -3.33
N CYS A 192 6.00 -10.99 -2.44
CA CYS A 192 5.91 -12.36 -1.92
C CYS A 192 4.57 -12.61 -1.20
N ASP A 193 4.09 -11.65 -0.42
CA ASP A 193 2.80 -11.77 0.27
C ASP A 193 1.63 -11.82 -0.72
N ILE A 194 1.67 -11.02 -1.80
CA ILE A 194 0.63 -10.98 -2.85
C ILE A 194 0.56 -12.28 -3.65
N GLU A 195 1.68 -13.00 -3.82
CA GLU A 195 1.68 -14.33 -4.49
C GLU A 195 0.78 -15.36 -3.79
N SER A 196 0.37 -15.14 -2.53
CA SER A 196 -0.53 -16.04 -1.79
C SER A 196 -1.99 -16.07 -2.29
N ARG A 197 -2.34 -15.27 -3.32
CA ARG A 197 -3.57 -15.33 -4.14
C ARG A 197 -4.91 -14.98 -3.46
N VAL A 198 -4.93 -14.32 -2.31
CA VAL A 198 -6.21 -14.19 -1.57
C VAL A 198 -7.10 -13.00 -2.01
N THR A 199 -6.56 -11.85 -2.47
CA THR A 199 -7.39 -10.61 -2.51
C THR A 199 -7.00 -9.52 -3.55
N GLY A 200 -6.40 -9.87 -4.70
CA GLY A 200 -6.10 -8.85 -5.73
C GLY A 200 -5.11 -7.77 -5.27
N GLY A 201 -4.21 -8.13 -4.34
CA GLY A 201 -3.12 -7.29 -3.86
C GLY A 201 -3.37 -6.53 -2.55
N ILE A 202 -4.61 -6.49 -2.04
CA ILE A 202 -4.95 -5.78 -0.78
C ILE A 202 -4.78 -6.71 0.43
N ALA A 203 -3.95 -6.35 1.40
CA ALA A 203 -3.86 -7.10 2.66
C ALA A 203 -4.99 -6.66 3.61
N ASP A 204 -6.16 -7.28 3.49
CA ASP A 204 -7.27 -7.13 4.45
C ASP A 204 -7.09 -8.03 5.69
N GLU A 205 -8.05 -8.01 6.61
CA GLU A 205 -7.99 -8.80 7.85
C GLU A 205 -7.79 -10.30 7.60
N VAL A 206 -8.51 -10.87 6.62
CA VAL A 206 -8.44 -12.31 6.32
C VAL A 206 -7.07 -12.65 5.75
N HIS A 207 -6.58 -11.83 4.83
CA HIS A 207 -5.27 -12.00 4.23
C HIS A 207 -4.15 -11.80 5.28
N LEU A 208 -4.21 -10.76 6.10
CA LEU A 208 -3.23 -10.52 7.17
C LEU A 208 -3.17 -11.69 8.15
N ARG A 209 -4.31 -12.24 8.56
CA ARG A 209 -4.33 -13.46 9.40
C ARG A 209 -3.71 -14.65 8.70
N HIS A 210 -4.00 -14.85 7.42
CA HIS A 210 -3.38 -15.90 6.63
C HIS A 210 -1.85 -15.77 6.64
N LEU A 211 -1.32 -14.60 6.25
CA LEU A 211 0.11 -14.31 6.22
C LEU A 211 0.77 -14.55 7.58
N VAL A 212 0.18 -14.03 8.66
CA VAL A 212 0.69 -14.23 10.03
C VAL A 212 0.71 -15.71 10.41
N SER A 213 -0.32 -16.48 10.04
CA SER A 213 -0.40 -17.91 10.38
C SER A 213 0.58 -18.78 9.60
N THR A 214 0.91 -18.38 8.36
CA THR A 214 1.77 -19.15 7.45
C THR A 214 3.24 -18.75 7.52
N ASP A 215 3.55 -17.56 8.03
CA ASP A 215 4.91 -17.06 8.19
C ASP A 215 5.47 -17.47 9.57
N PRO A 216 6.48 -18.37 9.64
CA PRO A 216 7.04 -18.82 10.91
C PRO A 216 7.65 -17.70 11.76
N ALA A 217 8.07 -16.58 11.14
CA ALA A 217 8.60 -15.44 11.86
C ALA A 217 7.52 -14.64 12.59
N LEU A 218 6.25 -14.78 12.16
CA LEU A 218 5.11 -14.03 12.68
C LEU A 218 4.16 -14.89 13.51
N SER A 219 4.05 -16.17 13.19
CA SER A 219 3.11 -17.09 13.82
C SER A 219 3.36 -17.16 15.33
N GLY A 220 2.32 -16.86 16.11
CA GLY A 220 2.39 -16.78 17.58
C GLY A 220 3.10 -15.53 18.13
N ARG A 221 3.68 -14.68 17.29
CA ARG A 221 4.36 -13.41 17.66
C ARG A 221 3.62 -12.15 17.21
N VAL A 222 2.61 -12.31 16.36
CA VAL A 222 1.75 -11.22 15.89
C VAL A 222 0.29 -11.56 16.09
N SER A 223 -0.47 -10.59 16.59
CA SER A 223 -1.93 -10.66 16.70
C SER A 223 -2.58 -9.67 15.74
N VAL A 224 -3.73 -10.05 15.16
CA VAL A 224 -4.49 -9.22 14.22
C VAL A 224 -5.80 -8.80 14.89
N ALA A 225 -5.93 -7.52 15.21
CA ALA A 225 -7.11 -6.94 15.83
C ALA A 225 -7.75 -5.93 14.88
N SER A 226 -8.92 -6.27 14.32
CA SER A 226 -9.68 -5.39 13.43
C SER A 226 -10.62 -4.42 14.14
N SER A 227 -10.75 -4.56 15.47
CA SER A 227 -11.53 -3.66 16.32
C SER A 227 -10.91 -3.53 17.71
N LEU A 228 -11.38 -2.55 18.49
CA LEU A 228 -10.99 -2.38 19.88
C LEU A 228 -11.38 -3.59 20.74
N GLU A 229 -12.58 -4.16 20.53
CA GLU A 229 -13.00 -5.35 21.26
C GLU A 229 -12.08 -6.53 20.96
N SER A 230 -11.75 -6.75 19.67
CA SER A 230 -10.84 -7.83 19.26
C SER A 230 -9.45 -7.67 19.89
N LEU A 231 -8.94 -6.45 20.07
CA LEU A 231 -7.67 -6.22 20.75
C LEU A 231 -7.77 -6.59 22.24
N GLN A 232 -8.82 -6.13 22.92
CA GLN A 232 -9.02 -6.38 24.34
C GLN A 232 -9.17 -7.88 24.64
N GLU A 233 -9.92 -8.61 23.82
CA GLU A 233 -10.04 -10.07 23.93
C GLU A 233 -8.68 -10.76 23.78
N GLN A 234 -7.88 -10.35 22.78
CA GLN A 234 -6.55 -10.91 22.57
C GLN A 234 -5.62 -10.64 23.76
N LEU A 235 -5.64 -9.43 24.32
CA LEU A 235 -4.84 -9.09 25.49
C LEU A 235 -5.23 -9.87 26.76
N GLN A 236 -6.50 -10.26 26.90
CA GLN A 236 -6.96 -11.11 28.00
C GLN A 236 -6.52 -12.57 27.82
N MET A 237 -6.42 -13.04 26.58
CA MET A 237 -6.07 -14.42 26.23
C MET A 237 -4.54 -14.63 26.11
N SER A 238 -3.78 -13.58 25.84
CA SER A 238 -2.33 -13.64 25.72
C SER A 238 -1.66 -13.74 27.09
N SER A 239 -0.91 -14.82 27.32
CA SER A 239 0.12 -14.82 28.36
C SER A 239 1.15 -13.73 28.01
N ARG A 240 1.58 -12.94 28.99
CA ARG A 240 2.56 -11.86 28.80
C ARG A 240 3.80 -12.42 28.10
N THR A 241 3.96 -12.09 26.82
CA THR A 241 5.03 -12.60 25.96
C THR A 241 6.37 -12.08 26.44
N HIS A 242 7.34 -12.98 26.61
CA HIS A 242 8.75 -12.62 26.78
C HIS A 242 9.31 -12.30 25.39
N GLY A 243 9.90 -11.12 25.19
CA GLY A 243 10.42 -10.71 23.88
C GLY A 243 9.67 -9.55 23.24
N VAL A 244 9.56 -9.61 21.91
CA VAL A 244 8.80 -8.67 21.07
C VAL A 244 7.51 -9.32 20.60
N HIS A 245 6.38 -8.65 20.80
CA HIS A 245 5.08 -9.05 20.27
C HIS A 245 4.45 -7.94 19.43
N GLY A 246 3.98 -8.29 18.24
CA GLY A 246 3.37 -7.37 17.28
C GLY A 246 1.84 -7.40 17.30
N PHE A 247 1.23 -6.27 16.99
CA PHE A 247 -0.20 -6.10 16.80
C PHE A 247 -0.44 -5.40 15.46
N LEU A 248 -1.25 -6.01 14.61
CA LEU A 248 -1.84 -5.37 13.44
C LEU A 248 -3.20 -4.82 13.87
N LEU A 249 -3.39 -3.51 13.70
CA LEU A 249 -4.52 -2.77 14.24
C LEU A 249 -5.35 -2.20 13.09
N GLY A 250 -6.58 -2.68 12.95
CA GLY A 250 -7.52 -2.23 11.91
C GLY A 250 -8.19 -0.92 12.30
N GLY A 251 -8.02 0.09 11.46
CA GLY A 251 -8.80 1.33 11.45
C GLY A 251 -10.04 1.23 10.56
N ALA A 252 -10.80 2.32 10.49
CA ALA A 252 -11.90 2.49 9.56
C ALA A 252 -11.43 2.55 8.10
N THR A 253 -10.27 3.17 7.84
CA THR A 253 -9.73 3.30 6.47
C THR A 253 -8.26 2.89 6.31
N HIS A 254 -7.61 2.51 7.40
CA HIS A 254 -6.17 2.29 7.43
C HIS A 254 -5.78 1.09 8.31
N TRP A 255 -4.61 0.50 8.06
CA TRP A 255 -4.00 -0.50 8.94
C TRP A 255 -2.77 0.10 9.61
N TYR A 256 -2.73 0.00 10.93
CA TYR A 256 -1.58 0.41 11.75
C TYR A 256 -0.86 -0.83 12.27
N SER A 257 0.36 -0.64 12.76
CA SER A 257 1.02 -1.66 13.56
C SER A 257 1.60 -1.11 14.86
N ALA A 258 1.62 -1.97 15.87
CA ALA A 258 2.26 -1.68 17.15
C ALA A 258 3.10 -2.87 17.58
N ALA A 259 4.30 -2.64 18.09
CA ALA A 259 5.14 -3.67 18.68
C ALA A 259 5.41 -3.35 20.14
N VAL A 260 5.13 -4.32 21.00
CA VAL A 260 5.48 -4.26 22.42
C VAL A 260 6.81 -4.98 22.59
N VAL A 261 7.82 -4.27 23.09
CA VAL A 261 9.14 -4.82 23.37
C VAL A 261 9.29 -4.92 24.88
N SER A 262 9.52 -6.14 25.36
CA SER A 262 9.70 -6.38 26.79
C SER A 262 10.98 -5.73 27.29
N ARG A 263 10.98 -5.33 28.56
CA ARG A 263 12.17 -4.79 29.24
C ARG A 263 13.39 -5.69 29.16
N GLU A 264 13.20 -7.01 29.09
CA GLU A 264 14.30 -7.99 29.08
C GLU A 264 15.00 -8.04 27.72
N THR A 265 14.32 -7.59 26.67
CA THR A 265 14.86 -7.50 25.30
C THR A 265 15.50 -6.14 25.01
N LEU A 266 15.13 -5.12 25.78
CA LEU A 266 15.86 -3.86 25.81
C LEU A 266 17.05 -4.09 26.73
N ASP A 267 18.30 -3.92 26.26
CA ASP A 267 19.51 -3.93 27.11
C ASP A 267 19.54 -2.73 28.09
N ARG A 268 18.44 -2.51 28.82
CA ARG A 268 18.19 -1.40 29.74
C ARG A 268 17.79 -1.98 31.10
N PRO A 269 18.72 -2.00 32.07
CA PRO A 269 18.47 -2.61 33.39
C PRO A 269 17.35 -1.93 34.19
N ASP A 270 16.96 -0.69 33.85
CA ASP A 270 15.94 0.10 34.55
C ASP A 270 14.68 0.39 33.69
N GLY A 271 14.48 -0.33 32.58
CA GLY A 271 13.44 -0.02 31.60
C GLY A 271 12.05 -0.58 31.91
N HIS A 272 11.00 0.21 31.67
CA HIS A 272 9.64 -0.29 31.45
C HIS A 272 9.52 -0.91 30.04
N ASN A 273 8.50 -1.72 29.80
CA ASN A 273 8.18 -2.16 28.44
C ASN A 273 7.97 -0.93 27.54
N LYS A 274 8.36 -1.07 26.26
CA LYS A 274 8.24 0.00 25.29
C LYS A 274 7.29 -0.39 24.16
N ILE A 275 6.48 0.57 23.72
CA ILE A 275 5.58 0.40 22.59
C ILE A 275 6.14 1.20 21.41
N TYR A 276 6.38 0.51 20.29
CA TYR A 276 6.64 1.17 19.01
C TYR A 276 5.36 1.16 18.18
N PHE A 277 4.86 2.35 17.83
CA PHE A 277 3.69 2.50 16.98
C PHE A 277 4.10 2.94 15.58
N PHE A 278 3.42 2.42 14.56
CA PHE A 278 3.73 2.72 13.17
C PHE A 278 2.46 3.13 12.41
N ASP A 279 2.60 4.24 11.70
CA ASP A 279 1.67 4.73 10.69
C ASP A 279 2.46 4.95 9.39
N SER A 280 1.97 4.36 8.31
CA SER A 280 2.64 4.46 7.01
C SER A 280 2.40 5.81 6.31
N TYR A 281 1.46 6.63 6.79
CA TYR A 281 1.43 8.06 6.46
C TYR A 281 2.42 8.89 7.29
N ASN A 282 3.07 8.30 8.30
CA ASN A 282 4.00 8.98 9.21
C ASN A 282 3.37 10.21 9.91
N THR A 283 2.06 10.18 10.16
CA THR A 283 1.36 11.21 10.92
C THR A 283 1.78 11.11 12.40
N PRO A 284 2.13 12.20 13.11
CA PRO A 284 2.49 12.13 14.53
C PRO A 284 1.25 11.79 15.38
N LEU A 285 1.13 10.51 15.78
CA LEU A 285 -0.08 9.95 16.37
C LEU A 285 0.14 9.44 17.81
N ALA A 286 1.38 9.25 18.23
CA ALA A 286 1.71 8.75 19.57
C ALA A 286 1.18 9.65 20.69
N THR A 287 1.00 10.95 20.42
CA THR A 287 0.53 11.95 21.39
C THR A 287 -0.98 12.21 21.38
N VAL A 288 -1.76 11.49 20.57
CA VAL A 288 -3.22 11.63 20.56
C VAL A 288 -3.80 11.04 21.85
N ILE A 289 -4.32 11.90 22.72
CA ILE A 289 -4.80 11.51 24.07
C ILE A 289 -6.24 11.97 24.29
N SER A 290 -6.65 13.12 23.76
CA SER A 290 -7.93 13.75 24.04
C SER A 290 -8.80 13.90 22.79
N ASN A 291 -10.10 14.15 22.99
CA ASN A 291 -10.98 14.54 21.88
C ASN A 291 -10.56 15.87 21.24
N ALA A 292 -9.96 16.79 22.01
CA ALA A 292 -9.47 18.05 21.48
C ALA A 292 -8.31 17.85 20.49
N ASP A 293 -7.39 16.92 20.80
CA ASP A 293 -6.29 16.57 19.90
C ASP A 293 -6.84 15.99 18.59
N ILE A 294 -7.84 15.10 18.68
CA ILE A 294 -8.50 14.50 17.52
C ILE A 294 -9.09 15.59 16.62
N GLU A 295 -9.92 16.48 17.16
CA GLU A 295 -10.53 17.54 16.35
C GLU A 295 -9.48 18.48 15.74
N SER A 296 -8.44 18.84 16.51
CA SER A 296 -7.34 19.67 16.00
C SER A 296 -6.60 19.00 14.85
N MET A 297 -6.34 17.70 14.94
CA MET A 297 -5.67 16.94 13.88
C MET A 297 -6.55 16.75 12.66
N VAL A 298 -7.84 16.47 12.84
CA VAL A 298 -8.80 16.36 11.74
C VAL A 298 -8.85 17.67 10.95
N GLU A 299 -9.03 18.82 11.61
CA GLU A 299 -9.09 20.11 10.92
C GLU A 299 -7.75 20.47 10.25
N GLY A 300 -6.62 20.15 10.90
CA GLY A 300 -5.29 20.31 10.31
C GLY A 300 -5.11 19.50 9.02
N GLN A 301 -5.46 18.21 9.05
CA GLN A 301 -5.37 17.32 7.88
C GLN A 301 -6.34 17.73 6.78
N LEU A 302 -7.57 18.12 7.12
CA LEU A 302 -8.55 18.59 6.14
C LEU A 302 -8.05 19.84 5.40
N CYS A 303 -7.44 20.79 6.12
CA CYS A 303 -6.84 21.99 5.53
C CYS A 303 -5.74 21.65 4.52
N VAL A 304 -4.81 20.75 4.89
CA VAL A 304 -3.74 20.28 3.99
C VAL A 304 -4.31 19.52 2.80
N SER A 305 -5.29 18.64 3.04
CA SER A 305 -5.89 17.79 2.01
C SER A 305 -6.65 18.57 0.95
N ARG A 306 -7.11 19.79 1.26
CA ARG A 306 -7.89 20.61 0.32
C ARG A 306 -7.09 20.97 -0.92
N ALA A 307 -5.87 21.48 -0.75
CA ALA A 307 -5.02 21.84 -1.88
C ALA A 307 -4.74 20.60 -2.76
N SER A 308 -4.31 19.50 -2.13
CA SER A 308 -4.02 18.26 -2.84
C SER A 308 -5.24 17.67 -3.56
N ALA A 309 -6.43 17.75 -2.95
CA ALA A 309 -7.66 17.25 -3.57
C ALA A 309 -8.10 18.11 -4.77
N LEU A 310 -7.99 19.43 -4.67
CA LEU A 310 -8.29 20.33 -5.79
C LEU A 310 -7.29 20.15 -6.93
N ASP A 311 -6.01 19.97 -6.62
CA ASP A 311 -4.97 19.68 -7.61
C ASP A 311 -5.21 18.32 -8.29
N ALA A 312 -5.57 17.28 -7.51
CA ALA A 312 -5.92 15.98 -8.06
C ALA A 312 -7.16 16.06 -8.99
N LEU A 313 -8.19 16.82 -8.60
CA LEU A 313 -9.33 17.07 -9.47
C LEU A 313 -8.91 17.83 -10.74
N LYS A 314 -8.03 18.84 -10.66
CA LYS A 314 -7.54 19.55 -11.86
C LYS A 314 -6.74 18.67 -12.81
N GLN A 315 -6.03 17.69 -12.29
CA GLN A 315 -5.30 16.72 -13.10
C GLN A 315 -6.24 15.73 -13.81
N ASN A 316 -7.49 15.58 -13.33
CA ASN A 316 -8.49 14.75 -13.99
C ASN A 316 -9.08 15.49 -15.21
N PRO A 317 -8.99 14.93 -16.44
CA PRO A 317 -9.48 15.59 -17.66
C PRO A 317 -10.96 16.03 -17.61
N ALA A 318 -11.81 15.27 -16.93
CA ALA A 318 -13.23 15.58 -16.76
C ALA A 318 -13.48 16.84 -15.89
N TRP A 319 -12.46 17.26 -15.14
CA TRP A 319 -12.53 18.36 -14.18
C TRP A 319 -11.55 19.50 -14.50
N ALA A 320 -10.51 19.25 -15.30
CA ALA A 320 -9.46 20.21 -15.66
C ALA A 320 -9.97 21.54 -16.22
N HIS A 321 -11.06 21.49 -16.98
CA HIS A 321 -11.68 22.66 -17.62
C HIS A 321 -12.73 23.35 -16.74
N LYS A 322 -13.10 22.76 -15.60
CA LYS A 322 -14.15 23.29 -14.74
C LYS A 322 -13.64 24.49 -13.92
N PRO A 323 -14.48 25.52 -13.70
CA PRO A 323 -14.12 26.64 -12.83
C PRO A 323 -13.80 26.18 -11.40
N ASN A 324 -12.90 26.88 -10.70
CA ASN A 324 -12.52 26.53 -9.33
C ASN A 324 -13.73 26.32 -8.39
N ALA A 325 -14.79 27.11 -8.51
CA ALA A 325 -16.01 26.94 -7.70
C ALA A 325 -16.63 25.53 -7.80
N HIS A 326 -16.55 24.88 -8.97
CA HIS A 326 -17.05 23.51 -9.15
C HIS A 326 -16.12 22.48 -8.51
N LEU A 327 -14.81 22.75 -8.49
CA LEU A 327 -13.84 21.90 -7.79
C LEU A 327 -14.03 21.98 -6.27
N GLU A 328 -14.31 23.18 -5.76
CA GLU A 328 -14.66 23.40 -4.35
C GLU A 328 -15.95 22.67 -3.98
N THR A 329 -16.98 22.78 -4.82
CA THR A 329 -18.24 22.03 -4.62
C THR A 329 -17.98 20.52 -4.61
N ALA A 330 -17.18 20.01 -5.55
CA ALA A 330 -16.81 18.59 -5.59
C ALA A 330 -15.96 18.15 -4.40
N PHE A 331 -15.15 19.04 -3.84
CA PHE A 331 -14.43 18.78 -2.60
C PHE A 331 -15.39 18.69 -1.41
N GLU A 332 -16.33 19.63 -1.30
CA GLU A 332 -17.30 19.68 -0.20
C GLU A 332 -18.31 18.53 -0.26
N GLU A 333 -18.95 18.34 -1.42
CA GLU A 333 -20.05 17.39 -1.62
C GLU A 333 -19.58 16.01 -2.08
N GLY A 334 -18.32 15.88 -2.52
CA GLY A 334 -17.79 14.67 -3.14
C GLY A 334 -18.17 14.54 -4.61
N VAL A 335 -17.74 13.44 -5.22
CA VAL A 335 -18.10 13.05 -6.60
C VAL A 335 -18.85 11.73 -6.54
N GLU A 336 -20.11 11.75 -6.97
CA GLU A 336 -20.95 10.55 -6.95
C GLU A 336 -20.37 9.45 -7.85
N GLU A 337 -20.40 8.22 -7.36
CA GLU A 337 -19.99 7.05 -8.13
C GLU A 337 -21.11 6.02 -8.26
N TRP A 338 -21.10 5.32 -9.39
CA TRP A 338 -22.08 4.31 -9.74
C TRP A 338 -21.39 2.98 -10.02
N TRP A 339 -22.05 1.88 -9.66
CA TRP A 339 -21.61 0.53 -10.00
C TRP A 339 -22.80 -0.28 -10.51
N LYS A 340 -22.72 -0.75 -11.76
CA LYS A 340 -23.78 -1.53 -12.42
C LYS A 340 -25.16 -0.86 -12.33
N GLY A 341 -25.22 0.46 -12.52
CA GLY A 341 -26.45 1.25 -12.48
C GLY A 341 -26.96 1.57 -11.07
N VAL A 342 -26.24 1.17 -10.02
CA VAL A 342 -26.58 1.47 -8.62
C VAL A 342 -25.61 2.50 -8.08
N ARG A 343 -26.11 3.57 -7.45
CA ARG A 343 -25.26 4.57 -6.81
C ARG A 343 -24.53 3.92 -5.62
N LYS A 344 -23.20 4.00 -5.62
CA LYS A 344 -22.38 3.54 -4.50
C LYS A 344 -22.67 4.37 -3.26
N ALA A 345 -22.54 3.79 -2.06
CA ALA A 345 -22.54 4.59 -0.84
C ALA A 345 -21.34 5.54 -0.82
N SER A 346 -21.50 6.74 -0.23
CA SER A 346 -20.50 7.81 -0.27
C SER A 346 -19.17 7.45 0.41
N VAL A 347 -19.19 6.49 1.33
CA VAL A 347 -17.98 5.92 1.95
C VAL A 347 -17.09 5.14 0.96
N PHE A 348 -17.63 4.75 -0.20
CA PHE A 348 -16.88 4.03 -1.24
C PHE A 348 -16.51 4.90 -2.43
N TRP A 349 -16.84 6.19 -2.41
CA TRP A 349 -16.41 7.12 -3.46
C TRP A 349 -14.91 7.39 -3.32
N GLN A 350 -14.23 7.59 -4.43
CA GLN A 350 -12.85 8.03 -4.54
C GLN A 350 -12.72 9.45 -3.97
N HIS A 351 -13.54 10.38 -4.47
CA HIS A 351 -13.68 11.74 -3.93
C HIS A 351 -14.87 11.81 -2.97
N LYS A 352 -14.62 11.46 -1.71
CA LYS A 352 -15.65 11.45 -0.66
C LYS A 352 -16.07 12.88 -0.26
N PRO A 353 -17.34 13.10 0.13
CA PRO A 353 -17.77 14.36 0.71
C PRO A 353 -16.92 14.73 1.93
N LEU A 354 -16.75 16.02 2.17
CA LEU A 354 -15.94 16.55 3.27
C LEU A 354 -16.39 15.98 4.63
N ASP A 355 -17.70 15.92 4.87
CA ASP A 355 -18.24 15.41 6.13
C ASP A 355 -17.94 13.92 6.33
N VAL A 356 -17.98 13.13 5.26
CA VAL A 356 -17.61 11.69 5.31
C VAL A 356 -16.11 11.55 5.60
N ARG A 357 -15.26 12.34 4.94
CA ARG A 357 -13.81 12.34 5.21
C ARG A 357 -13.50 12.73 6.65
N ARG A 358 -14.12 13.80 7.14
CA ARG A 358 -14.03 14.24 8.53
C ARG A 358 -14.43 13.13 9.49
N GLN A 359 -15.55 12.46 9.23
CA GLN A 359 -16.03 11.38 10.08
C GLN A 359 -15.08 10.17 10.08
N LEU A 360 -14.59 9.74 8.92
CA LEU A 360 -13.65 8.61 8.82
C LEU A 360 -12.32 8.92 9.52
N MET A 361 -11.75 10.10 9.29
CA MET A 361 -10.53 10.56 9.98
C MET A 361 -10.72 10.59 11.50
N ARG A 362 -11.87 11.10 11.97
CA ARG A 362 -12.21 11.10 13.40
C ARG A 362 -12.29 9.67 13.95
N MET A 363 -12.96 8.76 13.24
CA MET A 363 -13.06 7.35 13.65
C MET A 363 -11.69 6.69 13.74
N ASP A 364 -10.82 6.89 12.74
CA ASP A 364 -9.46 6.37 12.73
C ASP A 364 -8.64 6.91 13.92
N LEU A 365 -8.67 8.22 14.18
CA LEU A 365 -7.95 8.82 15.31
C LEU A 365 -8.50 8.40 16.68
N GLN A 366 -9.81 8.20 16.80
CA GLN A 366 -10.43 7.63 18.00
C GLN A 366 -9.93 6.21 18.27
N LEU A 367 -9.90 5.36 17.23
CA LEU A 367 -9.37 4.01 17.33
C LEU A 367 -7.89 4.01 17.70
N VAL A 368 -7.06 4.84 17.05
CA VAL A 368 -5.64 4.97 17.38
C VAL A 368 -5.44 5.35 18.85
N ARG A 369 -6.14 6.39 19.33
CA ARG A 369 -6.08 6.78 20.75
C ARG A 369 -6.44 5.62 21.67
N ASP A 370 -7.54 4.92 21.36
CA ASP A 370 -8.08 3.88 22.23
C ASP A 370 -7.20 2.62 22.21
N PHE A 371 -6.66 2.21 21.06
CA PHE A 371 -5.66 1.16 20.93
C PHE A 371 -4.40 1.48 21.74
N LEU A 372 -3.83 2.68 21.56
CA LEU A 372 -2.62 3.10 22.26
C LEU A 372 -2.82 3.19 23.77
N ARG A 373 -3.99 3.66 24.22
CA ARG A 373 -4.36 3.64 25.64
C ARG A 373 -4.40 2.20 26.17
N VAL A 374 -5.14 1.31 25.52
CA VAL A 374 -5.29 -0.08 25.97
C VAL A 374 -3.93 -0.81 26.01
N LEU A 375 -3.06 -0.61 25.02
CA LEU A 375 -1.72 -1.17 25.02
C LEU A 375 -0.85 -0.59 26.16
N ALA A 376 -0.88 0.72 26.37
CA ALA A 376 -0.13 1.36 27.45
C ALA A 376 -0.63 0.92 28.84
N ASP A 377 -1.94 0.77 29.02
CA ASP A 377 -2.54 0.26 30.25
C ASP A 377 -2.12 -1.20 30.52
N ALA A 378 -2.04 -2.02 29.46
CA ALA A 378 -1.67 -3.43 29.59
C ALA A 378 -0.17 -3.65 29.87
N TYR A 379 0.70 -2.82 29.29
CA TYR A 379 2.16 -3.11 29.25
C TYR A 379 3.05 -2.06 29.92
N CYS A 380 2.60 -0.81 30.07
CA CYS A 380 3.41 0.29 30.59
C CYS A 380 2.92 0.80 31.96
N SER A 381 1.70 0.46 32.37
CA SER A 381 1.20 0.78 33.70
C SER A 381 1.76 -0.19 34.74
N SER A 382 2.65 0.32 35.60
CA SER A 382 3.13 -0.32 36.83
C SER A 382 2.71 0.50 38.04
#